data_AF-A0A2G4IAW7-F1
#
_entry.id   AF-A0A2G4IAW7-F1
#
_cell.length_a   1.000
_cell.length_b   1.000
_cell.length_c   1.000
_cell.angle_alpha   90.00
_cell.angle_beta   90.00
_cell.angle_gamma   90.00
#
_symmetry.space_group_name_H-M   'P 1'
#
loop_
_entity.id
_entity.type
_entity.pdbx_description
1 polymer ?
#
loop_
_entity_poly.entity_id
_entity_poly.type
_entity_poly.pdbx_seq_one_letter_code
_entity_poly.pdbx_strand_id
1 'polypeptide(L)'
;MSVLLKILPLAAAAGVAVMNGDALKKSLDVVDKVRSAATSGVEMQGIAEALARDFVDDKNLPVEDFGGWLKENMRQKDGRETRDKSKDPWGTEYRLTVDVPKNGFSVLSAGPDTNWKSEDDLNYFYSLTGIEGKNAISTELAKRAQSQASKQGVSTAAGTSGSTKSSAPGTSSKKAVATSPPKPAQSAEERLSNTIEFRKKRAATGEAEASFDLAINYFTGEGVEKDYVEAKRLLEQAVKNASTETLREKAKIHLENLNKVLNK
;
A
#
# COMPACT_ATOMS: atom_id res chain seq x y z
N MET A 1 15.03 -17.50 -10.29
CA MET A 1 14.16 -16.42 -10.81
C MET A 1 14.05 -15.36 -9.73
N SER A 2 14.80 -14.27 -9.86
CA SER A 2 14.74 -13.10 -8.96
C SER A 2 14.85 -11.87 -9.83
N VAL A 3 13.70 -11.37 -10.30
CA VAL A 3 13.60 -10.17 -11.13
C VAL A 3 12.91 -9.12 -10.28
N LEU A 4 13.67 -8.36 -9.50
CA LEU A 4 13.21 -7.08 -8.93
C LEU A 4 14.31 -6.17 -8.35
N LEU A 5 15.60 -6.51 -8.53
CA LEU A 5 16.70 -5.64 -8.10
C LEU A 5 17.76 -5.50 -9.19
N LYS A 6 17.46 -4.66 -10.18
CA LYS A 6 18.44 -3.84 -10.88
C LYS A 6 17.87 -2.45 -11.05
N ILE A 7 17.89 -1.70 -9.95
CA ILE A 7 17.84 -0.25 -10.00
C ILE A 7 19.23 0.16 -10.50
N LEU A 8 19.33 0.53 -11.78
CA LEU A 8 20.49 1.20 -12.34
C LEU A 8 19.97 2.45 -13.04
N PRO A 9 20.20 3.65 -12.49
CA PRO A 9 20.22 4.86 -13.27
C PRO A 9 21.64 5.00 -13.82
N LEU A 10 21.92 4.55 -15.04
CA LEU A 10 23.09 5.00 -15.79
C LEU A 10 22.92 4.71 -17.28
N ALA A 11 22.34 5.67 -17.99
CA ALA A 11 22.59 5.87 -19.41
C ALA A 11 22.69 7.38 -19.68
N ALA A 12 23.59 8.04 -18.94
CA ALA A 12 24.22 9.25 -19.41
C ALA A 12 25.64 8.87 -19.87
N ALA A 13 25.91 9.10 -21.16
CA ALA A 13 27.20 9.07 -21.85
C ALA A 13 27.83 7.68 -22.15
N ALA A 14 27.60 7.18 -23.38
CA ALA A 14 28.64 7.00 -24.41
C ALA A 14 28.09 6.17 -25.59
N GLY A 15 28.01 6.79 -26.77
CA GLY A 15 27.62 6.14 -28.02
C GLY A 15 26.30 6.67 -28.57
N VAL A 16 26.39 7.66 -29.46
CA VAL A 16 25.30 8.03 -30.37
C VAL A 16 25.09 6.87 -31.34
N ALA A 17 24.47 5.79 -30.87
CA ALA A 17 23.86 4.82 -31.75
C ALA A 17 22.49 5.39 -32.11
N VAL A 18 22.25 5.60 -33.40
CA VAL A 18 20.97 6.05 -33.94
C VAL A 18 19.91 5.01 -33.59
N MET A 19 19.29 5.15 -32.41
CA MET A 19 18.09 4.40 -32.07
C MET A 19 16.96 4.96 -32.94
N ASN A 20 16.37 4.11 -33.78
CA ASN A 20 15.18 4.48 -34.52
C ASN A 20 14.06 4.90 -33.55
N GLY A 21 13.22 5.86 -33.95
CA GLY A 21 12.22 6.49 -33.08
C GLY A 21 11.29 5.52 -32.34
N ASP A 22 11.02 4.34 -32.91
CA ASP A 22 10.20 3.31 -32.28
C ASP A 22 10.90 2.59 -31.12
N ALA A 23 12.22 2.38 -31.21
CA ALA A 23 13.00 1.81 -30.12
C ALA A 23 13.09 2.80 -28.95
N LEU A 24 13.24 4.09 -29.26
CA LEU A 24 13.24 5.16 -28.26
C LEU A 24 11.88 5.27 -27.57
N LYS A 25 10.77 5.28 -28.32
CA LYS A 25 9.40 5.30 -27.76
C LYS A 25 9.13 4.11 -26.84
N LYS A 26 9.54 2.90 -27.23
CA LYS A 26 9.42 1.70 -26.38
C LYS A 26 10.23 1.83 -25.09
N SER A 27 11.44 2.37 -25.16
CA SER A 27 12.27 2.58 -23.97
C SER A 27 11.66 3.60 -23.00
N LEU A 28 11.07 4.68 -23.52
CA LEU A 28 10.38 5.70 -22.73
C LEU A 28 9.11 5.14 -22.09
N ASP A 29 8.30 4.38 -22.83
CA ASP A 29 7.09 3.73 -22.31
C ASP A 29 7.41 2.77 -21.15
N VAL A 30 8.51 2.00 -21.25
CA VAL A 30 8.97 1.14 -20.16
C VAL A 30 9.38 1.95 -18.93
N VAL A 31 10.12 3.05 -19.11
CA VAL A 31 10.51 3.94 -18.00
C VAL A 31 9.30 4.56 -17.32
N ASP A 32 8.32 5.03 -18.08
CA ASP A 32 7.09 5.63 -17.56
C ASP A 32 6.23 4.61 -16.80
N LYS A 33 6.12 3.37 -17.29
CA LYS A 33 5.45 2.27 -16.59
C LYS A 33 6.13 1.92 -15.28
N VAL A 34 7.46 1.81 -15.27
CA VAL A 34 8.24 1.55 -14.05
C VAL A 34 8.05 2.66 -13.02
N ARG A 35 8.11 3.93 -13.46
CA ARG A 35 7.87 5.08 -12.59
C ARG A 35 6.44 5.09 -12.05
N SER A 36 5.47 4.77 -12.90
CA SER A 36 4.05 4.69 -12.50
C SER A 36 3.84 3.58 -11.48
N ALA A 37 4.44 2.40 -11.67
CA ALA A 37 4.36 1.31 -10.71
C ALA A 37 5.02 1.62 -9.37
N ALA A 38 6.17 2.32 -9.37
CA ALA A 38 6.77 2.82 -8.14
C ALA A 38 5.85 3.82 -7.43
N THR A 39 5.18 4.69 -8.19
CA THR A 39 4.20 5.64 -7.65
C THR A 39 2.98 4.92 -7.08
N SER A 40 2.43 3.93 -7.79
CA SER A 40 1.34 3.07 -7.32
C SER A 40 1.70 2.38 -6.02
N GLY A 41 2.93 1.86 -5.89
CA GLY A 41 3.38 1.22 -4.65
C GLY A 41 3.34 2.16 -3.45
N VAL A 42 3.81 3.40 -3.62
CA VAL A 42 3.75 4.44 -2.56
C VAL A 42 2.31 4.84 -2.26
N GLU A 43 1.47 5.01 -3.29
CA GLU A 43 0.04 5.31 -3.11
C GLU A 43 -0.67 4.19 -2.36
N MET A 44 -0.43 2.92 -2.72
CA MET A 44 -1.01 1.74 -2.07
C MET A 44 -0.57 1.58 -0.62
N GLN A 45 0.70 1.87 -0.31
CA GLN A 45 1.19 1.94 1.07
C GLN A 45 0.44 3.01 1.86
N GLY A 46 0.30 4.22 1.32
CA GLY A 46 -0.43 5.31 1.98
C GLY A 46 -1.91 4.98 2.20
N ILE A 47 -2.56 4.35 1.22
CA ILE A 47 -3.93 3.85 1.34
C ILE A 47 -4.03 2.81 2.45
N ALA A 48 -3.11 1.84 2.50
CA ALA A 48 -3.10 0.80 3.51
C ALA A 48 -2.87 1.36 4.92
N GLU A 49 -1.96 2.31 5.07
CA GLU A 49 -1.77 3.00 6.35
C GLU A 49 -3.03 3.74 6.79
N ALA A 50 -3.73 4.40 5.87
CA ALA A 50 -4.98 5.10 6.16
C ALA A 50 -6.09 4.13 6.60
N LEU A 51 -6.26 3.02 5.87
CA LEU A 51 -7.18 1.95 6.27
C LEU A 51 -6.86 1.38 7.64
N ALA A 52 -5.58 1.13 7.93
CA ALA A 52 -5.16 0.57 9.20
C ALA A 52 -5.36 1.53 10.38
N ARG A 53 -5.18 2.84 10.16
CA ARG A 53 -5.51 3.86 11.15
C ARG A 53 -7.00 3.86 11.49
N ASP A 54 -7.86 3.88 10.47
CA ASP A 54 -9.31 3.84 10.68
C ASP A 54 -9.74 2.53 11.35
N PHE A 55 -9.07 1.43 10.99
CA PHE A 55 -9.32 0.12 11.60
C PHE A 55 -9.09 0.13 13.12
N VAL A 56 -8.13 0.91 13.64
CA VAL A 56 -7.90 1.02 15.10
C VAL A 56 -9.16 1.48 15.82
N ASP A 57 -9.87 2.44 15.26
CA ASP A 57 -11.05 3.03 15.89
C ASP A 57 -12.31 2.17 15.60
N ASP A 58 -12.50 1.77 14.33
CA ASP A 58 -13.77 1.21 13.86
C ASP A 58 -13.81 -0.32 13.85
N LYS A 59 -12.65 -0.99 13.93
CA LYS A 59 -12.47 -2.44 13.73
C LYS A 59 -13.12 -2.95 12.44
N ASN A 60 -13.15 -2.09 11.42
CA ASN A 60 -13.85 -2.33 10.17
C ASN A 60 -13.01 -1.90 8.97
N LEU A 61 -13.26 -2.56 7.82
CA LEU A 61 -12.69 -2.20 6.52
C LEU A 61 -13.84 -1.95 5.53
N PRO A 62 -13.72 -0.95 4.64
CA PRO A 62 -14.74 -0.58 3.66
C PRO A 62 -14.74 -1.52 2.45
N VAL A 63 -14.89 -2.84 2.67
CA VAL A 63 -14.76 -3.85 1.61
C VAL A 63 -15.88 -3.79 0.57
N GLU A 64 -17.03 -3.22 0.91
CA GLU A 64 -18.17 -3.05 0.01
C GLU A 64 -18.11 -1.79 -0.85
N ASP A 65 -17.53 -0.70 -0.33
CA ASP A 65 -17.44 0.61 -1.01
C ASP A 65 -16.04 1.23 -0.85
N PHE A 66 -15.03 0.47 -1.26
CA PHE A 66 -13.64 0.92 -1.15
C PHE A 66 -13.36 2.13 -2.04
N GLY A 67 -13.95 2.19 -3.24
CA GLY A 67 -13.81 3.32 -4.14
C GLY A 67 -14.41 4.62 -3.58
N GLY A 68 -15.58 4.54 -2.94
CA GLY A 68 -16.18 5.66 -2.23
C GLY A 68 -15.29 6.14 -1.08
N TRP A 69 -14.81 5.21 -0.25
CA TRP A 69 -13.89 5.53 0.84
C TRP A 69 -12.60 6.22 0.33
N LEU A 70 -12.02 5.77 -0.80
CA LEU A 70 -10.83 6.40 -1.40
C LEU A 70 -11.09 7.84 -1.85
N LYS A 71 -12.22 8.09 -2.51
CA LYS A 71 -12.60 9.44 -2.99
C LYS A 71 -12.73 10.44 -1.85
N GLU A 72 -13.19 9.97 -0.70
CA GLU A 72 -13.39 10.81 0.48
C GLU A 72 -12.09 11.05 1.26
N ASN A 73 -11.28 10.00 1.44
CA ASN A 73 -10.12 10.05 2.33
C ASN A 73 -8.82 10.48 1.63
N MET A 74 -8.72 10.30 0.31
CA MET A 74 -7.49 10.58 -0.46
C MET A 74 -7.52 11.93 -1.21
N ARG A 75 -8.52 12.78 -0.92
CA ARG A 75 -8.71 14.08 -1.58
C ARG A 75 -7.56 15.07 -1.31
N GLN A 76 -7.11 15.77 -2.35
CA GLN A 76 -6.05 16.78 -2.26
C GLN A 76 -6.51 18.09 -1.60
N LYS A 77 -5.58 18.77 -0.90
CA LYS A 77 -5.81 19.99 -0.10
C LYS A 77 -6.31 21.18 -0.94
N ASP A 78 -5.93 21.26 -2.21
CA ASP A 78 -6.26 22.39 -3.10
C ASP A 78 -7.59 22.18 -3.86
N GLY A 79 -8.25 21.04 -3.66
CA GLY A 79 -9.49 20.68 -4.34
C GLY A 79 -9.34 20.41 -5.85
N ARG A 80 -8.12 20.50 -6.41
CA ARG A 80 -7.85 20.19 -7.81
C ARG A 80 -7.51 18.72 -7.92
N GLU A 81 -8.53 17.88 -7.86
CA GLU A 81 -8.35 16.46 -8.11
C GLU A 81 -7.99 16.24 -9.59
N THR A 82 -6.70 16.02 -9.86
CA THR A 82 -6.18 15.78 -11.21
C THR A 82 -6.41 14.35 -11.70
N ARG A 83 -6.80 13.42 -10.80
CA ARG A 83 -7.06 12.01 -11.09
C ARG A 83 -8.12 11.45 -10.14
N ASP A 84 -9.02 10.61 -10.63
CA ASP A 84 -9.91 9.83 -9.78
C ASP A 84 -9.10 8.93 -8.83
N LYS A 85 -9.20 9.18 -7.51
CA LYS A 85 -8.44 8.46 -6.47
C LYS A 85 -8.96 7.07 -6.16
N SER A 86 -10.16 6.71 -6.63
CA SER A 86 -10.58 5.30 -6.56
C SER A 86 -9.84 4.43 -7.58
N LYS A 87 -9.15 5.06 -8.54
CA LYS A 87 -8.40 4.39 -9.60
C LYS A 87 -6.89 4.51 -9.43
N ASP A 88 -6.22 3.44 -9.83
CA ASP A 88 -4.77 3.40 -9.96
C ASP A 88 -4.28 4.32 -11.10
N PRO A 89 -2.96 4.52 -11.25
CA PRO A 89 -2.40 5.38 -12.29
C PRO A 89 -2.76 4.98 -13.73
N TRP A 90 -3.24 3.75 -13.95
CA TRP A 90 -3.63 3.23 -15.26
C TRP A 90 -5.14 3.24 -15.48
N GLY A 91 -5.91 3.73 -14.50
CA GLY A 91 -7.34 3.96 -14.63
C GLY A 91 -8.22 2.79 -14.18
N THR A 92 -7.64 1.77 -13.55
CA THR A 92 -8.38 0.64 -13.00
C THR A 92 -8.70 0.88 -11.52
N GLU A 93 -9.92 0.55 -11.10
CA GLU A 93 -10.34 0.69 -9.69
C GLU A 93 -9.44 -0.13 -8.77
N TYR A 94 -8.96 0.47 -7.68
CA TYR A 94 -8.28 -0.30 -6.64
C TYR A 94 -9.23 -1.34 -6.03
N ARG A 95 -8.67 -2.46 -5.58
CA ARG A 95 -9.41 -3.50 -4.85
C ARG A 95 -8.88 -3.64 -3.43
N LEU A 96 -9.79 -4.02 -2.53
CA LEU A 96 -9.47 -4.32 -1.13
C LEU A 96 -9.89 -5.76 -0.84
N THR A 97 -8.96 -6.54 -0.29
CA THR A 97 -9.22 -7.92 0.14
C THR A 97 -8.73 -8.13 1.56
N VAL A 98 -9.23 -9.16 2.23
CA VAL A 98 -8.86 -9.52 3.60
C VAL A 98 -8.24 -10.91 3.60
N ASP A 99 -7.10 -11.06 4.27
CA ASP A 99 -6.37 -12.30 4.45
C ASP A 99 -6.41 -12.67 5.95
N VAL A 100 -7.41 -13.48 6.32
CA VAL A 100 -7.63 -13.92 7.70
C VAL A 100 -6.42 -14.69 8.25
N PRO A 101 -5.85 -15.69 7.53
CA PRO A 101 -4.67 -16.42 8.01
C PRO A 101 -3.47 -15.54 8.32
N LYS A 102 -3.23 -14.48 7.53
CA LYS A 102 -2.13 -13.53 7.78
C LYS A 102 -2.53 -12.36 8.69
N ASN A 103 -3.77 -12.37 9.17
CA ASN A 103 -4.31 -11.33 10.02
C ASN A 103 -4.08 -9.93 9.43
N GLY A 104 -4.51 -9.73 8.19
CA GLY A 104 -4.29 -8.48 7.47
C GLY A 104 -5.18 -8.31 6.25
N PHE A 105 -4.89 -7.28 5.48
CA PHE A 105 -5.63 -6.96 4.26
C PHE A 105 -4.66 -6.58 3.14
N SER A 106 -5.15 -6.61 1.90
CA SER A 106 -4.38 -6.22 0.73
C SER A 106 -5.12 -5.16 -0.07
N VAL A 107 -4.40 -4.09 -0.39
CA VAL A 107 -4.77 -3.15 -1.46
C VAL A 107 -4.18 -3.69 -2.75
N LEU A 108 -4.97 -3.75 -3.83
CA LEU A 108 -4.53 -4.26 -5.13
C LEU A 108 -4.75 -3.24 -6.24
N SER A 109 -3.83 -3.24 -7.21
CA SER A 109 -3.93 -2.52 -8.49
C SER A 109 -3.71 -3.50 -9.62
N ALA A 110 -4.41 -3.29 -10.74
CA ALA A 110 -4.31 -4.17 -11.91
C ALA A 110 -3.04 -3.94 -12.73
N GLY A 111 -2.24 -2.93 -12.37
CA GLY A 111 -1.01 -2.63 -13.09
C GLY A 111 -1.21 -2.00 -14.48
N PRO A 112 -0.10 -1.79 -15.20
CA PRO A 112 -0.08 -1.21 -16.54
C PRO A 112 -0.98 -1.86 -17.58
N ASP A 113 -1.21 -3.17 -17.51
CA ASP A 113 -2.03 -3.89 -18.50
C ASP A 113 -3.53 -3.78 -18.24
N THR A 114 -3.92 -3.21 -17.09
CA THR A 114 -5.29 -2.98 -16.61
C THR A 114 -6.13 -4.25 -16.41
N ASN A 115 -5.54 -5.43 -16.59
CA ASN A 115 -6.21 -6.71 -16.54
C ASN A 115 -5.90 -7.42 -15.22
N TRP A 116 -6.95 -7.73 -14.46
CA TRP A 116 -6.79 -8.53 -13.26
C TRP A 116 -6.32 -9.96 -13.58
N LYS A 117 -5.50 -10.50 -12.69
CA LYS A 117 -4.87 -11.83 -12.75
C LYS A 117 -3.75 -11.90 -13.79
N SER A 118 -3.03 -10.80 -13.97
CA SER A 118 -1.83 -10.68 -14.79
C SER A 118 -0.56 -10.76 -13.93
N GLU A 119 0.61 -10.81 -14.56
CA GLU A 119 1.90 -10.81 -13.86
C GLU A 119 2.28 -9.43 -13.28
N ASP A 120 1.67 -8.35 -13.78
CA ASP A 120 1.92 -6.97 -13.36
C ASP A 120 0.94 -6.46 -12.29
N ASP A 121 -0.03 -7.27 -11.88
CA ASP A 121 -0.88 -7.02 -10.73
C ASP A 121 -0.03 -6.68 -9.50
N LEU A 122 -0.32 -5.53 -8.89
CA LEU A 122 0.35 -5.08 -7.68
C LEU A 122 -0.48 -5.45 -6.47
N ASN A 123 0.19 -5.97 -5.44
CA ASN A 123 -0.40 -6.32 -4.17
C ASN A 123 0.40 -5.71 -3.02
N TYR A 124 -0.21 -4.78 -2.30
CA TYR A 124 0.32 -4.27 -1.04
C TYR A 124 -0.44 -4.92 0.11
N PHE A 125 0.21 -5.88 0.76
CA PHE A 125 -0.33 -6.52 1.96
C PHE A 125 0.05 -5.71 3.22
N TYR A 126 -0.91 -5.58 4.12
CA TYR A 126 -0.75 -4.89 5.40
C TYR A 126 -1.19 -5.81 6.55
N SER A 127 -0.27 -6.13 7.47
CA SER A 127 -0.58 -6.95 8.65
C SER A 127 -1.13 -6.10 9.80
N LEU A 128 -2.19 -6.59 10.44
CA LEU A 128 -2.78 -5.99 11.65
C LEU A 128 -2.17 -6.56 12.94
N THR A 129 -1.26 -7.54 12.86
CA THR A 129 -0.74 -8.28 14.02
C THR A 129 -0.04 -7.40 15.06
N GLY A 130 0.59 -6.30 14.63
CA GLY A 130 1.26 -5.34 15.50
C GLY A 130 0.37 -4.19 16.01
N ILE A 131 -0.84 -4.04 15.48
CA ILE A 131 -1.77 -2.97 15.83
C ILE A 131 -2.90 -3.51 16.73
N GLU A 132 -3.42 -4.68 16.39
CA GLU A 132 -4.63 -5.28 16.98
C GLU A 132 -4.41 -6.71 17.50
N GLY A 133 -3.15 -7.16 17.51
CA GLY A 133 -2.82 -8.54 17.86
C GLY A 133 -3.21 -9.54 16.77
N LYS A 134 -2.99 -10.84 17.03
CA LYS A 134 -3.05 -11.92 16.02
C LYS A 134 -4.43 -12.24 15.43
N ASN A 135 -5.53 -11.72 16.00
CA ASN A 135 -6.90 -12.05 15.62
C ASN A 135 -7.75 -10.78 15.45
N ALA A 136 -7.19 -9.78 14.77
CA ALA A 136 -7.82 -8.47 14.55
C ALA A 136 -9.08 -8.57 13.70
N ILE A 137 -9.08 -9.48 12.72
CA ILE A 137 -10.17 -9.62 11.76
C ILE A 137 -11.31 -10.45 12.38
N SER A 138 -12.47 -9.82 12.51
CA SER A 138 -13.68 -10.49 12.97
C SER A 138 -14.21 -11.48 11.92
N THR A 139 -14.91 -12.51 12.38
CA THR A 139 -15.60 -13.48 11.49
C THR A 139 -16.59 -12.78 10.56
N GLU A 140 -17.25 -11.72 11.02
CA GLU A 140 -18.19 -10.95 10.21
C GLU A 140 -17.48 -10.17 9.10
N LEU A 141 -16.38 -9.49 9.41
CA LEU A 141 -15.57 -8.82 8.40
C LEU A 141 -15.02 -9.81 7.37
N ALA A 142 -14.55 -10.98 7.81
CA ALA A 142 -14.08 -12.04 6.92
C ALA A 142 -15.17 -12.50 5.93
N LYS A 143 -16.40 -12.74 6.41
CA LYS A 143 -17.54 -13.15 5.57
C LYS A 143 -17.91 -12.08 4.53
N ARG A 144 -17.94 -10.81 4.95
CA ARG A 144 -18.21 -9.69 4.05
C ARG A 144 -17.15 -9.55 2.99
N ALA A 145 -15.87 -9.62 3.37
CA ALA A 145 -14.75 -9.56 2.44
C ALA A 145 -14.77 -10.71 1.42
N GLN A 146 -15.05 -11.94 1.85
CA GLN A 146 -15.16 -13.10 0.97
C GLN A 146 -16.30 -12.95 -0.05
N SER A 147 -17.44 -12.41 0.39
CA SER A 147 -18.59 -12.12 -0.48
C SER A 147 -18.24 -11.07 -1.54
N GLN A 148 -17.45 -10.04 -1.19
CA GLN A 148 -17.02 -9.00 -2.13
C GLN A 148 -15.94 -9.50 -3.10
N ALA A 149 -14.97 -10.26 -2.63
CA ALA A 149 -13.95 -10.89 -3.48
C ALA A 149 -14.59 -11.77 -4.57
N SER A 150 -15.63 -12.52 -4.21
CA SER A 150 -16.40 -13.38 -5.14
C SER A 150 -17.06 -12.57 -6.25
N LYS A 151 -17.59 -11.37 -5.96
CA LYS A 151 -18.18 -10.46 -6.96
C LYS A 151 -17.13 -9.84 -7.88
N GLN A 152 -15.93 -9.59 -7.37
CA GLN A 152 -14.82 -9.01 -8.12
C GLN A 152 -14.02 -10.06 -8.91
N GLY A 153 -14.37 -11.34 -8.80
CA GLY A 153 -13.63 -12.44 -9.40
C GLY A 153 -12.22 -12.64 -8.81
N VAL A 154 -11.94 -12.08 -7.63
CA VAL A 154 -10.65 -12.24 -6.93
C VAL A 154 -10.74 -13.50 -6.07
N SER A 155 -9.84 -14.45 -6.29
CA SER A 155 -9.76 -15.64 -5.44
C SER A 155 -8.97 -15.30 -4.17
N THR A 156 -9.64 -15.27 -3.02
CA THR A 156 -8.96 -15.22 -1.72
C THR A 156 -8.32 -16.58 -1.46
N ALA A 157 -7.01 -16.62 -1.20
CA ALA A 157 -6.29 -17.86 -0.94
C ALA A 157 -6.70 -18.50 0.40
N ALA A 158 -7.78 -19.29 0.39
CA ALA A 158 -8.02 -20.44 1.26
C ALA A 158 -9.33 -21.14 0.84
N GLY A 159 -9.25 -22.39 0.36
CA GLY A 159 -10.45 -23.21 0.11
C GLY A 159 -10.24 -24.41 -0.79
N THR A 160 -9.79 -25.51 -0.19
CA THR A 160 -9.78 -26.88 -0.71
C THR A 160 -11.10 -27.29 -1.39
N SER A 161 -10.94 -27.99 -2.52
CA SER A 161 -11.87 -28.92 -3.21
C SER A 161 -13.25 -29.17 -2.57
N GLY A 162 -14.30 -28.85 -3.31
CA GLY A 162 -15.68 -29.29 -3.06
C GLY A 162 -16.63 -28.82 -4.16
N SER A 163 -16.82 -29.65 -5.19
CA SER A 163 -17.79 -29.45 -6.27
C SER A 163 -19.23 -29.59 -5.76
N THR A 164 -20.13 -28.68 -6.13
CA THR A 164 -21.43 -29.01 -6.77
C THR A 164 -22.14 -27.76 -7.32
N LYS A 165 -22.67 -27.95 -8.53
CA LYS A 165 -23.50 -27.09 -9.38
C LYS A 165 -24.89 -26.83 -8.76
N SER A 166 -25.44 -25.61 -8.92
CA SER A 166 -26.78 -25.35 -9.51
C SER A 166 -27.43 -23.99 -9.14
N SER A 167 -27.85 -23.28 -10.20
CA SER A 167 -29.09 -22.48 -10.41
C SER A 167 -29.56 -21.38 -9.45
N ALA A 168 -29.78 -20.18 -10.03
CA ALA A 168 -30.58 -19.04 -9.55
C ALA A 168 -32.11 -19.33 -9.61
N PRO A 169 -33.07 -18.39 -9.30
CA PRO A 169 -32.97 -16.99 -8.85
C PRO A 169 -33.94 -16.58 -7.69
N GLY A 170 -33.78 -15.37 -7.11
CA GLY A 170 -34.79 -14.82 -6.18
C GLY A 170 -34.42 -13.55 -5.40
N THR A 171 -34.92 -12.41 -5.88
CA THR A 171 -35.39 -11.18 -5.20
C THR A 171 -34.97 -10.82 -3.75
N SER A 172 -34.53 -9.56 -3.63
CA SER A 172 -34.85 -8.58 -2.58
C SER A 172 -34.40 -8.84 -1.15
N SER A 173 -33.37 -8.10 -0.72
CA SER A 173 -33.40 -7.32 0.55
C SER A 173 -32.20 -6.38 0.58
N LYS A 174 -32.44 -5.09 0.32
CA LYS A 174 -31.55 -4.01 0.76
C LYS A 174 -31.51 -4.07 2.29
N LYS A 175 -30.48 -4.68 2.86
CA LYS A 175 -30.10 -4.45 4.25
C LYS A 175 -28.90 -3.51 4.22
N ALA A 176 -29.19 -2.22 4.36
CA ALA A 176 -28.17 -1.23 4.66
C ALA A 176 -27.55 -1.62 6.01
N VAL A 177 -26.39 -2.27 5.96
CA VAL A 177 -25.50 -2.35 7.11
C VAL A 177 -24.81 -0.99 7.13
N ALA A 178 -25.01 -0.26 8.22
CA ALA A 178 -24.48 1.07 8.43
C ALA A 178 -22.99 1.08 8.13
N THR A 179 -22.61 1.76 7.06
CA THR A 179 -21.31 2.42 7.00
C THR A 179 -21.25 3.32 8.22
N SER A 180 -20.23 3.17 9.06
CA SER A 180 -19.90 4.22 10.03
C SER A 180 -19.88 5.55 9.26
N PRO A 181 -20.50 6.62 9.78
CA PRO A 181 -20.51 7.90 9.08
C PRO A 181 -19.06 8.29 8.79
N PRO A 182 -18.75 8.75 7.57
CA PRO A 182 -17.39 9.07 7.20
C PRO A 182 -16.81 10.12 8.16
N LYS A 183 -15.58 9.88 8.60
CA LYS A 183 -14.85 10.80 9.48
C LYS A 183 -14.72 12.15 8.76
N PRO A 184 -14.92 13.30 9.43
CA PRO A 184 -14.80 14.61 8.80
C PRO A 184 -13.48 14.72 8.03
N ALA A 185 -13.50 15.40 6.87
CA ALA A 185 -12.31 15.57 6.04
C ALA A 185 -11.19 16.27 6.85
N GLN A 186 -10.27 15.47 7.39
CA GLN A 186 -9.12 15.96 8.16
C GLN A 186 -8.22 16.82 7.29
N SER A 187 -7.61 17.86 7.88
CA SER A 187 -6.62 18.67 7.16
C SER A 187 -5.39 17.82 6.80
N ALA A 188 -4.65 18.20 5.74
CA ALA A 188 -3.44 17.47 5.35
C ALA A 188 -2.38 17.42 6.48
N GLU A 189 -2.30 18.47 7.28
CA GLU A 189 -1.39 18.56 8.44
C GLU A 189 -1.84 17.62 9.57
N GLU A 190 -3.13 17.57 9.85
CA GLU A 190 -3.69 16.65 10.84
C GLU A 190 -3.53 15.18 10.40
N ARG A 191 -3.76 14.88 9.11
CA ARG A 191 -3.53 13.55 8.54
C ARG A 191 -2.06 13.15 8.66
N LEU A 192 -1.14 14.06 8.35
CA LEU A 192 0.29 13.81 8.46
C LEU A 192 0.68 13.55 9.93
N SER A 193 0.25 14.41 10.85
CA SER A 193 0.49 14.23 12.30
C SER A 193 -0.07 12.90 12.81
N ASN A 194 -1.31 12.55 12.44
CA ASN A 194 -1.92 11.27 12.80
C ASN A 194 -1.17 10.07 12.20
N THR A 195 -0.62 10.23 10.99
CA THR A 195 0.22 9.22 10.33
C THR A 195 1.53 9.01 11.10
N ILE A 196 2.20 10.09 11.51
CA ILE A 196 3.41 10.02 12.33
C ILE A 196 3.13 9.31 13.65
N GLU A 197 2.11 9.74 14.38
CA GLU A 197 1.77 9.15 15.69
C GLU A 197 1.40 7.67 15.56
N PHE A 198 0.69 7.30 14.50
CA PHE A 198 0.39 5.92 14.21
C PHE A 198 1.65 5.10 13.88
N ARG A 199 2.57 5.63 13.07
CA ARG A 199 3.87 4.99 12.78
C ARG A 199 4.71 4.83 14.05
N LYS A 200 4.71 5.81 14.96
CA LYS A 200 5.37 5.71 16.28
C LYS A 200 4.83 4.53 17.09
N LYS A 201 3.50 4.38 17.16
CA LYS A 201 2.87 3.25 17.86
C LYS A 201 3.29 1.90 17.27
N ARG A 202 3.29 1.77 15.95
CA ARG A 202 3.70 0.53 15.26
C ARG A 202 5.19 0.24 15.35
N ALA A 203 6.02 1.27 15.23
CA ALA A 203 7.46 1.13 15.43
C ALA A 203 7.75 0.68 16.87
N ALA A 204 6.99 1.16 17.87
CA ALA A 204 7.13 0.71 19.25
C ALA A 204 6.77 -0.77 19.45
N THR A 205 5.91 -1.35 18.60
CA THR A 205 5.60 -2.80 18.62
C THR A 205 6.62 -3.64 17.85
N GLY A 206 7.71 -3.03 17.37
CA GLY A 206 8.82 -3.70 16.70
C GLY A 206 8.64 -3.87 15.20
N GLU A 207 7.63 -3.23 14.61
CA GLU A 207 7.36 -3.41 13.19
C GLU A 207 8.39 -2.70 12.31
N ALA A 208 9.04 -3.48 11.46
CA ALA A 208 10.17 -3.00 10.66
C ALA A 208 9.77 -1.95 9.62
N GLU A 209 8.62 -2.10 8.96
CA GLU A 209 8.13 -1.15 7.96
C GLU A 209 7.83 0.20 8.61
N ALA A 210 7.07 0.20 9.71
CA ALA A 210 6.81 1.42 10.46
C ALA A 210 8.09 2.07 11.03
N SER A 211 9.06 1.24 11.45
CA SER A 211 10.37 1.74 11.90
C SER A 211 11.12 2.43 10.77
N PHE A 212 11.14 1.81 9.58
CA PHE A 212 11.75 2.39 8.38
C PHE A 212 11.07 3.71 7.99
N ASP A 213 9.74 3.72 7.85
CA ASP A 213 9.00 4.91 7.43
C ASP A 213 9.14 6.06 8.43
N LEU A 214 9.09 5.76 9.73
CA LEU A 214 9.32 6.75 10.77
C LEU A 214 10.76 7.29 10.74
N ALA A 215 11.75 6.44 10.44
CA ALA A 215 13.12 6.89 10.28
C ALA A 215 13.29 7.85 9.10
N ILE A 216 12.61 7.60 7.98
CA ILE A 216 12.61 8.52 6.84
C ILE A 216 12.01 9.86 7.22
N ASN A 217 10.89 9.88 7.98
CA ASN A 217 10.29 11.12 8.47
C ASN A 217 11.26 11.93 9.34
N TYR A 218 11.97 11.29 10.27
CA TYR A 218 13.01 11.95 11.07
C TYR A 218 14.22 12.38 10.24
N PHE A 219 14.56 11.64 9.18
CA PHE A 219 15.65 12.01 8.26
C PHE A 219 15.32 13.23 7.40
N THR A 220 14.08 13.35 6.92
CA THR A 220 13.64 14.44 6.03
C THR A 220 13.11 15.64 6.81
N GLY A 221 12.59 15.45 8.02
CA GLY A 221 11.84 16.45 8.78
C GLY A 221 10.37 16.57 8.34
N GLU A 222 9.82 15.55 7.70
CA GLU A 222 8.44 15.55 7.24
C GLU A 222 7.49 15.13 8.39
N GLY A 223 6.67 16.08 8.85
CA GLY A 223 5.70 15.85 9.93
C GLY A 223 6.30 15.69 11.33
N VAL A 224 7.63 15.64 11.44
CA VAL A 224 8.41 15.62 12.69
C VAL A 224 9.62 16.53 12.57
N GLU A 225 10.16 16.98 13.71
CA GLU A 225 11.46 17.64 13.71
C GLU A 225 12.55 16.66 13.23
N LYS A 226 13.50 17.18 12.44
CA LYS A 226 14.57 16.38 11.87
C LYS A 226 15.49 15.87 12.98
N ASP A 227 15.65 14.56 13.09
CA ASP A 227 16.52 13.92 14.08
C ASP A 227 17.26 12.73 13.46
N TYR A 228 18.53 12.94 13.15
CA TYR A 228 19.37 11.91 12.54
C TYR A 228 19.75 10.79 13.51
N VAL A 229 19.79 11.05 14.81
CA VAL A 229 20.12 10.02 15.81
C VAL A 229 18.94 9.06 15.93
N GLU A 230 17.73 9.60 16.02
CA GLU A 230 16.52 8.78 16.10
C GLU A 230 16.25 8.06 14.78
N ALA A 231 16.47 8.71 13.63
CA ALA A 231 16.42 8.04 12.32
C ALA A 231 17.38 6.85 12.23
N LYS A 232 18.61 6.99 12.75
CA LYS A 232 19.60 5.91 12.77
C LYS A 232 19.10 4.72 13.60
N ARG A 233 18.64 4.99 14.83
CA ARG A 233 18.12 3.98 15.75
C ARG A 233 16.95 3.19 15.14
N LEU A 234 16.04 3.90 14.48
CA LEU A 234 14.89 3.30 13.81
C LEU A 234 15.26 2.48 12.57
N LEU A 235 16.26 2.92 11.78
CA LEU A 235 16.78 2.13 10.65
C LEU A 235 17.46 0.84 11.13
N GLU A 236 18.24 0.89 12.21
CA GLU A 236 18.83 -0.30 12.82
C GLU A 236 17.75 -1.29 13.29
N GLN A 237 16.68 -0.77 13.90
CA GLN A 237 15.51 -1.56 14.28
C GLN A 237 14.81 -2.18 13.06
N ALA A 238 14.64 -1.42 11.98
CA ALA A 238 14.05 -1.91 10.73
C ALA A 238 14.88 -3.04 10.12
N VAL A 239 16.22 -2.89 10.03
CA VAL A 239 17.13 -3.93 9.53
C VAL A 239 17.01 -5.22 10.36
N LYS A 240 16.97 -5.08 11.70
CA LYS A 240 16.89 -6.20 12.64
C LYS A 240 15.58 -6.98 12.51
N ASN A 241 14.46 -6.28 12.38
CA ASN A 241 13.13 -6.89 12.43
C ASN A 241 12.51 -7.13 11.04
N ALA A 242 13.22 -6.80 9.95
CA ALA A 242 12.71 -6.93 8.59
C ALA A 242 12.24 -8.35 8.28
N SER A 243 10.98 -8.45 7.83
CA SER A 243 10.35 -9.69 7.36
C SER A 243 10.78 -10.08 5.94
N THR A 244 11.26 -9.11 5.16
CA THR A 244 11.70 -9.30 3.77
C THR A 244 13.11 -8.77 3.58
N GLU A 245 13.88 -9.43 2.70
CA GLU A 245 15.24 -8.97 2.36
C GLU A 245 15.21 -7.60 1.67
N THR A 246 14.17 -7.33 0.87
CA THR A 246 13.98 -6.03 0.22
C THR A 246 13.91 -4.88 1.22
N LEU A 247 13.12 -5.02 2.30
CA LEU A 247 13.03 -3.99 3.33
C LEU A 247 14.35 -3.84 4.09
N ARG A 248 14.99 -4.97 4.42
CA ARG A 248 16.30 -4.97 5.09
C ARG A 248 17.34 -4.20 4.28
N GLU A 249 17.41 -4.44 2.98
CA GLU A 249 18.38 -3.81 2.10
C GLU A 249 18.12 -2.31 1.95
N LYS A 250 16.86 -1.91 1.77
CA LYS A 250 16.47 -0.48 1.79
C LYS A 250 16.94 0.18 3.09
N ALA A 251 16.63 -0.40 4.24
CA ALA A 251 17.01 0.16 5.52
C ALA A 251 18.53 0.29 5.69
N LYS A 252 19.33 -0.68 5.22
CA LYS A 252 20.80 -0.61 5.22
C LYS A 252 21.32 0.54 4.36
N ILE A 253 20.82 0.70 3.13
CA ILE A 253 21.25 1.78 2.23
C ILE A 253 21.01 3.15 2.87
N HIS A 254 19.84 3.35 3.50
CA HIS A 254 19.54 4.59 4.21
C HIS A 254 20.43 4.79 5.44
N LEU A 255 20.73 3.72 6.18
CA LEU A 255 21.62 3.76 7.34
C LEU A 255 23.06 4.15 6.95
N GLU A 256 23.57 3.60 5.85
CA GLU A 256 24.88 3.97 5.30
C GLU A 256 24.93 5.44 4.88
N ASN A 257 23.90 5.92 4.19
CA ASN A 257 23.80 7.32 3.78
C ASN A 257 23.77 8.26 5.00
N LEU A 258 23.04 7.87 6.04
CA LEU A 258 22.97 8.62 7.29
C LEU A 258 24.31 8.67 8.02
N ASN A 259 25.02 7.55 8.09
CA ASN A 259 26.37 7.51 8.67
C ASN A 259 27.34 8.41 7.91
N LYS A 260 27.23 8.53 6.59
CA LYS A 260 28.03 9.49 5.79
C LYS A 260 27.69 10.94 6.10
N VAL A 261 26.44 11.25 6.48
CA VAL A 261 26.03 12.61 6.89
C VAL A 261 26.53 12.93 8.29
N LEU A 262 26.47 11.97 9.21
CA LEU A 262 26.90 12.14 10.61
C LEU A 262 28.42 12.20 10.79
N ASN A 263 29.19 11.59 9.88
CA ASN A 263 30.65 11.53 9.93
C ASN A 263 31.34 12.64 9.09
N LYS A 264 30.62 13.67 8.68
CA LYS A 264 31.13 14.86 7.98
C LYS A 264 31.08 16.07 8.90
#